data_AF-A0A381TRC4-F1
#
_entry.id   AF-A0A381TRC4-F1
#
_cell.length_a   1.000
_cell.length_b   1.000
_cell.length_c   1.000
_cell.angle_alpha   90.00
_cell.angle_beta   90.00
_cell.angle_gamma   90.00
#
_symmetry.space_group_name_H-M   'P 1'
#
loop_
_entity.id
_entity.type
_entity.pdbx_description
1 polymer ?
#
loop_
_entity_poly.entity_id
_entity_poly.type
_entity_poly.pdbx_seq_one_letter_code
_entity_poly.pdbx_strand_id
1 'polypeptide(L)'
;MKILRITLYFCIYFSFYVSFSQNSIISEYSEELDTYNFSDPNPIPILTKNTKIYPYFTFDGYQINSIKEKFKIIELENDYVKVFVTPQLGGKVWGAIEKSTGKEFIYRNEVVKFRNISMRG
;
A
#
# COMPACT_ATOMS: atom_id res chain seq x y z
N MET A 1 44.73 -24.03 -16.11
CA MET A 1 43.50 -24.76 -16.52
C MET A 1 42.56 -25.15 -15.37
N LYS A 2 43.01 -25.45 -14.14
CA LYS A 2 42.12 -25.86 -13.03
C LYS A 2 41.23 -24.71 -12.48
N ILE A 3 41.75 -23.48 -12.36
CA ILE A 3 41.00 -22.30 -11.90
C ILE A 3 39.83 -21.96 -12.85
N LEU A 4 40.05 -22.03 -14.17
CA LEU A 4 39.04 -21.70 -15.18
C LEU A 4 37.84 -22.68 -15.16
N ARG A 5 38.09 -23.92 -14.70
CA ARG A 5 37.05 -24.95 -14.53
C ARG A 5 36.18 -24.65 -13.31
N ILE A 6 36.78 -24.21 -12.20
CA ILE A 6 36.08 -23.88 -10.96
C ILE A 6 35.20 -22.63 -11.12
N THR A 7 35.70 -21.60 -11.80
CA THR A 7 34.89 -20.40 -12.11
C THR A 7 33.72 -20.73 -13.02
N LEU A 8 33.87 -21.67 -13.96
CA LEU A 8 32.77 -22.12 -14.82
C LEU A 8 31.69 -22.87 -14.02
N TYR A 9 32.06 -23.76 -13.10
CA TYR A 9 31.11 -24.43 -12.21
C TYR A 9 30.40 -23.44 -11.28
N PHE A 10 31.10 -22.43 -10.79
CA PHE A 10 30.51 -21.38 -9.95
C PHE A 10 29.51 -20.52 -10.75
N CYS A 11 29.82 -20.17 -12.00
CA CYS A 11 28.89 -19.47 -12.88
C CYS A 11 27.65 -20.31 -13.22
N ILE A 12 27.81 -21.62 -13.49
CA ILE A 12 26.67 -22.52 -13.77
C ILE A 12 25.78 -22.68 -12.53
N TYR A 13 26.39 -22.81 -11.35
CA TYR A 13 25.67 -22.88 -10.08
C TYR A 13 24.90 -21.59 -9.82
N PHE A 14 25.53 -20.42 -10.04
CA PHE A 14 24.90 -19.12 -9.86
C PHE A 14 23.73 -18.89 -10.83
N SER A 15 23.86 -19.32 -12.10
CA SER A 15 22.78 -19.22 -13.10
C SER A 15 21.54 -20.03 -12.73
N PHE A 16 21.67 -21.14 -11.99
CA PHE A 16 20.54 -21.96 -11.55
C PHE A 16 19.65 -21.27 -10.49
N TYR A 17 20.22 -20.38 -9.67
CA TYR A 17 19.46 -19.64 -8.66
C TYR A 17 18.61 -18.52 -9.25
N VAL A 18 19.03 -17.95 -10.38
CA VAL A 18 18.33 -16.83 -11.02
C VAL A 18 16.98 -17.27 -11.61
N SER A 19 16.77 -18.57 -11.84
CA SER A 19 15.55 -19.11 -12.46
C SER A 19 14.36 -19.33 -11.51
N PHE A 20 14.51 -19.14 -10.19
CA PHE A 20 13.45 -19.33 -9.20
C PHE A 20 12.66 -18.05 -8.88
N SER A 21 12.27 -17.28 -9.90
CA SER A 21 11.30 -16.20 -9.69
C SER A 21 9.88 -16.75 -9.79
N GLN A 22 9.00 -16.33 -8.88
CA GLN A 22 7.57 -16.60 -8.98
C GLN A 22 6.98 -15.77 -10.12
N ASN A 23 5.91 -16.28 -10.74
CA ASN A 23 5.10 -15.49 -11.64
C ASN A 23 4.22 -14.54 -10.83
N SER A 24 4.08 -13.31 -11.30
CA SER A 24 3.22 -12.31 -10.68
C SER A 24 2.42 -11.55 -11.74
N ILE A 25 1.17 -11.25 -11.44
CA ILE A 25 0.26 -10.47 -12.25
C ILE A 25 -0.03 -9.16 -11.51
N ILE A 26 -0.04 -8.05 -12.25
CA ILE A 26 -0.36 -6.72 -11.75
C ILE A 26 -1.54 -6.20 -12.55
N SER A 27 -2.57 -5.72 -11.88
CA SER A 27 -3.69 -5.05 -12.52
C SER A 27 -4.04 -3.75 -11.79
N GLU A 28 -4.60 -2.80 -12.53
CA GLU A 28 -5.04 -1.51 -12.00
C GLU A 28 -6.50 -1.29 -12.36
N TYR A 29 -7.30 -0.89 -11.38
CA TYR A 29 -8.68 -0.49 -11.61
C TYR A 29 -9.09 0.63 -10.66
N SER A 30 -10.26 1.21 -10.90
CA SER A 30 -10.84 2.22 -10.03
C SER A 30 -12.04 1.66 -9.29
N GLU A 31 -12.08 1.85 -7.97
CA GLU A 31 -13.16 1.42 -7.08
C GLU A 31 -13.80 2.65 -6.42
N GLU A 32 -15.13 2.71 -6.40
CA GLU A 32 -15.86 3.77 -5.70
C GLU A 32 -16.12 3.37 -4.24
N LEU A 33 -15.59 4.14 -3.30
CA LEU A 33 -15.72 3.88 -1.86
C LEU A 33 -16.43 5.03 -1.16
N ASP A 34 -17.25 4.69 -0.16
CA ASP A 34 -17.82 5.68 0.74
C ASP A 34 -16.70 6.29 1.58
N THR A 35 -16.54 7.61 1.45
CA THR A 35 -15.41 8.34 2.01
C THR A 35 -15.88 9.43 2.95
N TYR A 36 -15.33 9.41 4.17
CA TYR A 36 -15.53 10.44 5.18
C TYR A 36 -14.23 11.24 5.31
N ASN A 37 -14.16 12.38 4.63
CA ASN A 37 -12.94 13.20 4.61
C ASN A 37 -12.70 13.94 5.92
N PHE A 38 -11.50 14.48 6.00
CA PHE A 38 -11.19 15.55 6.93
C PHE A 38 -12.08 16.78 6.70
N SER A 39 -12.32 17.52 7.77
CA SER A 39 -12.93 18.86 7.71
C SER A 39 -12.22 19.78 8.71
N ASP A 40 -12.54 21.07 8.67
CA ASP A 40 -12.00 22.06 9.61
C ASP A 40 -10.46 22.06 9.70
N PRO A 41 -9.76 22.44 8.60
CA PRO A 41 -8.31 22.58 8.62
C PRO A 41 -7.90 23.74 9.55
N ASN A 42 -7.00 23.47 10.48
CA ASN A 42 -6.52 24.48 11.41
C ASN A 42 -5.67 25.55 10.67
N PRO A 43 -6.04 26.83 10.72
CA PRO A 43 -5.31 27.88 9.99
C PRO A 43 -3.95 28.20 10.61
N ILE A 44 -3.71 27.82 11.87
CA ILE A 44 -2.45 28.06 12.55
C ILE A 44 -1.41 27.04 12.04
N PRO A 45 -0.25 27.49 11.54
CA PRO A 45 0.79 26.59 11.07
C PRO A 45 1.23 25.61 12.16
N ILE A 46 1.38 24.35 11.76
CA ILE A 46 1.74 23.28 12.67
C ILE A 46 3.17 23.39 13.23
N LEU A 47 3.98 24.35 12.76
CA LEU A 47 5.34 24.62 13.29
C LEU A 47 5.36 24.77 14.82
N THR A 48 4.27 25.28 15.40
CA THR A 48 4.12 25.46 16.86
C THR A 48 3.95 24.14 17.62
N LYS A 49 3.47 23.08 16.96
CA LYS A 49 3.15 21.78 17.58
C LYS A 49 4.08 20.65 17.10
N ASN A 50 4.31 20.55 15.79
CA ASN A 50 5.14 19.51 15.19
C ASN A 50 5.76 20.00 13.86
N THR A 51 7.02 20.41 13.91
CA THR A 51 7.76 20.93 12.76
C THR A 51 7.99 19.91 11.64
N LYS A 52 7.94 18.59 11.93
CA LYS A 52 8.25 17.52 10.96
C LYS A 52 7.21 17.37 9.84
N ILE A 53 6.01 17.92 10.03
CA ILE A 53 4.90 17.81 9.07
C ILE A 53 4.47 19.13 8.47
N TYR A 54 5.22 20.21 8.71
CA TYR A 54 5.09 21.39 7.88
C TYR A 54 5.38 21.02 6.41
N PRO A 55 4.63 21.53 5.41
CA PRO A 55 3.65 22.62 5.46
C PRO A 55 2.18 22.19 5.57
N TYR A 56 1.92 21.00 6.10
CA TYR A 56 0.56 20.46 6.11
C TYR A 56 -0.32 21.03 7.24
N PHE A 57 -1.62 21.18 6.95
CA PHE A 57 -2.64 21.43 7.97
C PHE A 57 -2.83 20.21 8.89
N THR A 58 -3.15 20.50 10.16
CA THR A 58 -3.87 19.57 11.05
C THR A 58 -5.36 19.76 10.89
N PHE A 59 -6.13 18.71 11.08
CA PHE A 59 -7.58 18.73 10.98
C PHE A 59 -8.23 18.48 12.33
N ASP A 60 -9.12 19.39 12.72
CA ASP A 60 -9.87 19.30 13.98
C ASP A 60 -11.28 18.72 13.75
N GLY A 61 -11.72 18.61 12.49
CA GLY A 61 -13.02 18.08 12.11
C GLY A 61 -12.96 16.88 11.15
N TYR A 62 -14.07 16.14 11.10
CA TYR A 62 -14.25 15.00 10.19
C TYR A 62 -15.68 14.99 9.67
N GLN A 63 -15.86 14.62 8.40
CA GLN A 63 -17.18 14.50 7.81
C GLN A 63 -18.01 13.41 8.53
N ILE A 64 -19.27 13.76 8.80
CA ILE A 64 -20.27 12.85 9.39
C ILE A 64 -20.92 11.99 8.32
N ASN A 65 -21.24 12.58 7.17
CA ASN A 65 -21.81 11.90 6.01
C ASN A 65 -20.70 11.50 5.03
N SER A 66 -20.84 10.36 4.37
CA SER A 66 -19.91 9.93 3.33
C SER A 66 -20.21 10.59 2.00
N ILE A 67 -19.19 10.67 1.16
CA ILE A 67 -19.30 10.93 -0.27
C ILE A 67 -18.66 9.78 -1.05
N LYS A 68 -19.20 9.48 -2.24
CA LYS A 68 -18.60 8.48 -3.13
C LYS A 68 -17.37 9.06 -3.80
N GLU A 69 -16.21 8.44 -3.56
CA GLU A 69 -14.96 8.82 -4.19
C GLU A 69 -14.31 7.63 -4.88
N LYS A 70 -13.63 7.92 -6.00
CA LYS A 70 -12.92 6.92 -6.80
C LYS A 70 -11.48 6.79 -6.31
N PHE A 71 -11.13 5.60 -5.85
CA PHE A 71 -9.76 5.23 -5.53
C PHE A 71 -9.18 4.35 -6.62
N LYS A 72 -7.88 4.50 -6.89
CA LYS A 72 -7.16 3.57 -7.75
C LYS A 72 -6.68 2.43 -6.86
N ILE A 73 -6.98 1.21 -7.28
CA ILE A 73 -6.51 -0.01 -6.63
C ILE A 73 -5.52 -0.68 -7.57
N ILE A 74 -4.34 -0.96 -7.04
CA ILE A 74 -3.34 -1.81 -7.69
C ILE A 74 -3.45 -3.19 -7.04
N GLU A 75 -3.88 -4.18 -7.80
CA GLU A 75 -3.93 -5.57 -7.37
C GLU A 75 -2.66 -6.29 -7.83
N LEU A 76 -1.93 -6.84 -6.87
CA LEU A 76 -0.72 -7.62 -7.07
C LEU A 76 -1.01 -9.06 -6.67
N GLU A 77 -0.84 -10.01 -7.58
CA GLU A 77 -1.19 -11.40 -7.36
C GLU A 77 -0.06 -12.35 -7.78
N ASN A 78 0.20 -13.38 -6.98
CA ASN A 78 1.01 -14.54 -7.35
C ASN A 78 0.25 -15.84 -7.01
N ASP A 79 0.93 -16.97 -6.98
CA ASP A 79 0.30 -18.27 -6.68
C ASP A 79 -0.26 -18.38 -5.25
N TYR A 80 0.19 -17.53 -4.32
CA TYR A 80 -0.07 -17.68 -2.88
C TYR A 80 -0.91 -16.55 -2.29
N VAL A 81 -0.73 -15.31 -2.75
CA VAL A 81 -1.36 -14.13 -2.17
C VAL A 81 -1.90 -13.19 -3.25
N LYS A 82 -2.92 -12.43 -2.84
CA LYS A 82 -3.45 -11.28 -3.57
C LYS A 82 -3.40 -10.06 -2.65
N VAL A 83 -2.76 -8.98 -3.10
CA VAL A 83 -2.53 -7.77 -2.31
C VAL A 83 -3.13 -6.58 -3.05
N PHE A 84 -3.90 -5.77 -2.33
CA PHE A 84 -4.51 -4.56 -2.84
C PHE A 84 -3.76 -3.34 -2.28
N VAL A 85 -3.27 -2.46 -3.15
CA VAL A 85 -2.56 -1.25 -2.77
C VAL A 85 -3.32 -0.03 -3.27
N THR A 86 -3.42 1.01 -2.43
CA THR A 86 -4.14 2.24 -2.77
C THR A 86 -3.18 3.43 -2.81
N PRO A 87 -2.67 3.83 -4.00
CA PRO A 87 -1.66 4.89 -4.12
C PRO A 87 -2.11 6.23 -3.52
N GLN A 88 -3.38 6.62 -3.72
CA GLN A 88 -3.92 7.88 -3.20
C GLN A 88 -3.92 7.95 -1.67
N LEU A 89 -3.92 6.79 -0.98
CA LEU A 89 -3.87 6.71 0.48
C LEU A 89 -2.43 6.44 0.97
N GLY A 90 -1.45 7.11 0.36
CA GLY A 90 -0.04 6.99 0.70
C GLY A 90 0.59 5.64 0.32
N GLY A 91 0.01 4.93 -0.64
CA GLY A 91 0.51 3.61 -1.06
C GLY A 91 0.29 2.52 -0.02
N LYS A 92 -0.70 2.69 0.87
CA LYS A 92 -1.05 1.70 1.89
C LYS A 92 -1.44 0.37 1.22
N VAL A 93 -0.97 -0.75 1.80
CA VAL A 93 -1.57 -2.07 1.58
C VAL A 93 -2.95 -2.08 2.20
N TRP A 94 -3.96 -1.94 1.35
CA TRP A 94 -5.36 -1.76 1.74
C TRP A 94 -6.02 -3.05 2.19
N GLY A 95 -5.63 -4.16 1.57
CA GLY A 95 -6.10 -5.49 1.93
C GLY A 95 -5.16 -6.55 1.37
N ALA A 96 -5.25 -7.77 1.92
CA ALA A 96 -4.50 -8.90 1.40
C ALA A 96 -5.18 -10.22 1.74
N ILE A 97 -5.20 -11.13 0.76
CA ILE A 97 -5.84 -12.44 0.83
C ILE A 97 -4.77 -13.51 0.64
N GLU A 98 -4.81 -14.54 1.48
CA GLU A 98 -4.07 -15.78 1.27
C GLU A 98 -4.94 -16.72 0.42
N LYS A 99 -4.43 -17.16 -0.73
CA LYS A 99 -5.25 -17.76 -1.79
C LYS A 99 -5.68 -19.19 -1.49
N SER A 100 -4.89 -19.98 -0.73
CA SER A 100 -5.27 -21.37 -0.44
C SER A 100 -6.44 -21.48 0.52
N THR A 101 -6.58 -20.52 1.44
CA THR A 101 -7.69 -20.43 2.39
C THR A 101 -8.80 -19.48 1.94
N GLY A 102 -8.49 -18.57 1.01
CA GLY A 102 -9.41 -17.51 0.56
C GLY A 102 -9.68 -16.45 1.64
N LYS A 103 -8.90 -16.41 2.71
CA LYS A 103 -9.12 -15.51 3.86
C LYS A 103 -8.27 -14.26 3.76
N GLU A 104 -8.84 -13.14 4.18
CA GLU A 104 -8.08 -11.92 4.39
C GLU A 104 -7.17 -12.04 5.62
N PHE A 105 -5.88 -11.75 5.44
CA PHE A 105 -4.92 -11.61 6.55
C PHE A 105 -4.55 -10.14 6.80
N ILE A 106 -4.88 -9.24 5.85
CA ILE A 106 -4.98 -7.80 6.08
C ILE A 106 -6.41 -7.42 5.77
N TYR A 107 -7.12 -6.96 6.80
CA TYR A 107 -8.53 -6.58 6.71
C TYR A 107 -8.71 -5.39 5.76
N ARG A 108 -9.59 -5.58 4.77
CA ARG A 108 -9.94 -4.55 3.80
C ARG A 108 -11.24 -3.87 4.22
N ASN A 109 -11.15 -2.59 4.57
CA ASN A 109 -12.34 -1.80 4.87
C ASN A 109 -13.17 -1.56 3.60
N GLU A 110 -14.49 -1.58 3.76
CA GLU A 110 -15.45 -1.20 2.70
C GLU A 110 -15.59 0.33 2.56
N VAL A 111 -15.02 1.09 3.49
CA VAL A 111 -15.11 2.56 3.54
C VAL A 111 -13.76 3.20 3.84
N VAL A 112 -13.55 4.43 3.36
CA VAL A 112 -12.38 5.25 3.70
C VAL A 112 -12.81 6.30 4.72
N LYS A 113 -12.41 6.15 5.97
CA LYS A 113 -12.87 7.02 7.06
C LYS A 113 -11.69 7.61 7.80
N PHE A 114 -11.34 8.85 7.47
CA PHE A 114 -10.25 9.58 8.11
C PHE A 114 -10.66 10.00 9.53
N ARG A 115 -9.78 9.82 10.52
CA ARG A 115 -10.05 10.09 11.94
C ARG A 115 -8.76 10.52 12.64
N ASN A 116 -8.88 11.05 13.86
CA ASN A 116 -7.75 11.51 14.67
C ASN A 116 -6.89 10.34 15.19
N ILE A 117 -6.11 9.72 14.30
CA ILE A 117 -5.27 8.55 14.57
C ILE A 117 -3.83 8.73 14.09
N SER A 118 -3.57 9.83 13.38
CA SER A 118 -2.30 10.09 12.69
C SER A 118 -1.74 11.45 13.12
N MET A 119 -0.66 11.86 12.47
CA MET A 119 0.06 13.10 12.77
C MET A 119 -0.69 14.37 12.31
N ARG A 120 -1.70 14.24 11.44
CA ARG A 120 -2.44 15.38 10.85
C ARG A 120 -3.88 15.51 11.36
N GLY A 121 -4.23 14.78 12.42
CA GLY A 121 -5.60 14.29 12.59
C GLY A 121 -5.64 12.94 11.89
#